data_AF-A0AAW4Q941-F1
#
_entry.id   AF-A0AAW4Q941-F1
#
_cell.length_a   1.000
_cell.length_b   1.000
_cell.length_c   1.000
_cell.angle_alpha   90.00
_cell.angle_beta   90.00
_cell.angle_gamma   90.00
#
_symmetry.space_group_name_H-M   'P 1'
#
loop_
_entity.id
_entity.type
_entity.pdbx_description
1 polymer ?
#
loop_
_entity_poly.entity_id
_entity_poly.type
_entity_poly.pdbx_seq_one_letter_code
_entity_poly.pdbx_strand_id
1 'polypeptide(L)' 'MNQKPDLSPGGFEMLRAAVNAARQFQCRSVVTLKTKLLSEWPDRATDINEAIDYWAGNLRARYPNGVPAD' A
#
# COMPACT_ATOMS: atom_id res chain seq x y z
N MET A 1 -13.51 -14.53 12.47
CA MET A 1 -12.43 -13.69 13.02
C MET A 1 -11.70 -13.05 11.85
N ASN A 2 -12.00 -11.80 11.49
CA ASN A 2 -11.19 -11.05 10.52
C ASN A 2 -10.30 -10.10 11.32
N GLN A 3 -9.17 -10.61 11.82
CA GLN A 3 -8.12 -9.75 12.34
C GLN A 3 -7.58 -8.94 11.15
N LYS A 4 -7.88 -7.64 11.14
CA LYS A 4 -7.10 -6.70 10.32
C LYS A 4 -5.64 -6.82 10.81
N PRO A 5 -4.64 -6.93 9.92
CA PRO A 5 -3.26 -6.81 10.36
C PRO A 5 -3.13 -5.43 11.01
N ASP A 6 -2.83 -5.37 12.30
CA ASP A 6 -2.51 -4.09 12.93
C ASP A 6 -1.22 -3.57 12.28
N LEU A 7 -1.33 -2.45 11.57
CA LEU A 7 -0.18 -1.78 10.99
C LEU A 7 0.71 -1.25 12.10
N SER A 8 2.02 -1.45 11.97
CA SER A 8 3.00 -0.71 12.75
C SER A 8 2.85 0.81 12.53
N PRO A 9 3.30 1.66 13.47
CA PRO A 9 3.30 3.11 13.26
C PRO A 9 4.02 3.53 11.97
N GLY A 10 5.16 2.90 11.67
CA GLY A 10 5.91 3.13 10.43
C GLY A 10 5.15 2.67 9.18
N GLY A 11 4.50 1.50 9.25
CA GLY A 11 3.62 1.01 8.19
C GLY A 11 2.43 1.94 7.92
N PHE A 12 1.84 2.54 8.96
CA PHE A 12 0.75 3.50 8.80
C PHE A 12 1.21 4.80 8.12
N GLU A 13 2.38 5.32 8.52
CA GLU A 13 3.00 6.46 7.85
C GLU A 13 3.26 6.17 6.37
N MET A 14 3.81 5.00 6.07
CA MET A 14 4.09 4.57 4.70
C MET A 14 2.82 4.31 3.90
N LEU A 15 1.73 3.84 4.51
CA LEU A 15 0.44 3.72 3.83
C LEU A 15 -0.08 5.08 3.38
N ARG A 16 0.00 6.10 4.25
CA ARG A 16 -0.39 7.47 3.89
C ARG A 16 0.49 8.03 2.77
N ALA A 17 1.80 7.83 2.87
CA ALA A 17 2.74 8.23 1.83
C ALA A 17 2.46 7.54 0.50
N ALA A 18 2.19 6.23 0.52
CA ALA A 18 1.85 5.43 -0.65
C ALA A 18 0.59 5.94 -1.36
N VAL A 19 -0.47 6.28 -0.62
CA VAL A 19 -1.71 6.83 -1.22
C VAL A 19 -1.45 8.20 -1.86
N ASN A 20 -0.67 9.06 -1.21
CA ASN A 20 -0.33 10.37 -1.77
C ASN A 20 0.53 10.23 -3.03
N ALA A 21 1.56 9.40 -3.00
CA ALA A 21 2.41 9.12 -4.15
C ALA A 21 1.60 8.51 -5.32
N ALA A 22 0.70 7.57 -5.04
CA ALA A 22 -0.14 6.97 -6.07
C ALA A 22 -1.02 8.01 -6.78
N ARG A 23 -1.57 8.99 -6.04
CA ARG A 23 -2.37 10.09 -6.60
C ARG A 23 -1.51 11.08 -7.38
N GLN A 24 -0.42 11.55 -6.79
CA GLN A 24 0.46 12.55 -7.38
C GLN A 24 1.11 12.06 -8.67
N PHE A 25 1.56 10.81 -8.70
CA PHE A 25 2.25 10.22 -9.84
C PHE A 25 1.34 9.37 -10.74
N GLN A 26 0.03 9.35 -10.46
CA GLN A 26 -0.96 8.52 -11.15
C GLN A 26 -0.51 7.06 -11.31
N CYS A 27 0.08 6.48 -10.26
CA CYS A 27 0.58 5.11 -10.29
C CYS A 27 -0.59 4.13 -10.50
N ARG A 28 -0.60 3.45 -11.64
CA ARG A 28 -1.61 2.42 -11.97
C ARG A 28 -1.21 1.01 -11.56
N SER A 29 0.02 0.81 -11.08
CA SER A 29 0.51 -0.48 -10.62
C SER A 29 1.19 -0.37 -9.25
N VAL A 30 0.99 -1.40 -8.42
CA VAL A 30 1.63 -1.52 -7.11
C VAL A 30 3.15 -1.60 -7.24
N VAL A 31 3.66 -2.22 -8.31
CA VAL A 31 5.11 -2.32 -8.58
C VAL A 31 5.73 -0.94 -8.81
N THR A 32 5.07 -0.10 -9.62
CA THR A 32 5.52 1.28 -9.88
C THR A 32 5.47 2.11 -8.60
N LEU A 33 4.41 1.97 -7.80
CA LEU A 33 4.28 2.65 -6.53
C LEU A 33 5.39 2.24 -5.54
N LYS A 34 5.62 0.93 -5.36
CA LYS A 34 6.67 0.39 -4.51
C LYS A 34 8.05 0.89 -4.94
N THR A 35 8.34 0.88 -6.23
CA THR A 35 9.62 1.35 -6.77
C THR A 35 9.85 2.83 -6.45
N LYS A 36 8.81 3.67 -6.58
CA LYS A 36 8.89 5.09 -6.20
C LYS A 36 9.14 5.27 -4.71
N LEU A 37 8.38 4.57 -3.87
CA LEU A 37 8.55 4.68 -2.41
C LEU A 37 9.95 4.23 -1.97
N LEU A 38 10.48 3.15 -2.55
CA LEU A 38 11.84 2.69 -2.27
C LEU A 38 12.93 3.64 -2.80
N SER A 39 12.66 4.37 -3.89
CA SER A 39 13.58 5.41 -4.37
C SER A 39 13.63 6.61 -3.44
N GLU A 40 12.55 6.91 -2.72
CA GLU A 40 12.47 8.05 -1.80
C GLU A 40 12.90 7.67 -0.38
N TRP A 41 12.58 6.46 0.07
CA TRP A 41 12.91 5.91 1.38
C TRP A 41 13.49 4.49 1.27
N PRO A 42 14.75 4.34 0.82
CA PRO A 42 15.36 3.03 0.64
C PRO A 42 15.47 2.22 1.96
N ASP A 43 15.67 2.91 3.09
CA ASP A 43 15.82 2.27 4.40
C ASP A 43 14.49 1.81 5.03
N ARG A 44 13.35 2.15 4.41
CA ARG A 44 12.01 1.82 4.92
C ARG A 44 11.33 0.69 4.15
N ALA A 45 12.11 -0.19 3.53
CA ALA A 45 11.58 -1.28 2.72
C ALA A 45 10.58 -2.17 3.48
N THR A 46 10.81 -2.43 4.77
CA THR A 46 9.89 -3.20 5.62
C THR A 46 8.55 -2.50 5.78
N ASP A 47 8.55 -1.23 6.19
CA ASP A 47 7.34 -0.42 6.38
C ASP A 47 6.54 -0.27 5.06
N ILE A 48 7.25 -0.11 3.93
CA ILE A 48 6.65 -0.01 2.60
C ILE A 48 5.94 -1.32 2.21
N ASN A 49 6.59 -2.46 2.44
CA ASN A 49 5.98 -3.76 2.16
C ASN A 49 4.75 -3.98 3.04
N GLU A 50 4.86 -3.70 4.33
CA GLU A 50 3.76 -3.82 5.29
C GLU A 50 2.55 -2.98 4.87
N ALA A 51 2.77 -1.71 4.50
CA ALA A 51 1.74 -0.81 4.02
C ALA A 51 1.02 -1.32 2.77
N ILE A 52 1.78 -1.83 1.79
CA ILE A 52 1.25 -2.37 0.55
C ILE A 52 0.44 -3.65 0.80
N ASP A 53 0.95 -4.55 1.64
CA ASP A 53 0.28 -5.82 1.97
C ASP A 53 -1.01 -5.56 2.74
N TYR A 54 -0.99 -4.62 3.70
CA TYR A 54 -2.19 -4.19 4.41
C TYR A 54 -3.24 -3.64 3.43
N TRP A 55 -2.84 -2.75 2.52
CA TRP A 55 -3.76 -2.19 1.52
C TRP A 55 -4.35 -3.28 0.62
N ALA A 56 -3.52 -4.17 0.09
CA ALA A 56 -3.96 -5.27 -0.77
C ALA A 56 -4.91 -6.24 -0.03
N GLY A 57 -4.61 -6.54 1.24
CA GLY A 57 -5.48 -7.35 2.10
C GLY A 57 -6.85 -6.72 2.32
N ASN A 58 -6.89 -5.40 2.61
CA ASN A 58 -8.14 -4.66 2.75
C ASN A 58 -8.94 -4.61 1.44
N LEU A 59 -8.26 -4.47 0.30
CA LEU A 59 -8.88 -4.46 -1.02
C LEU A 59 -9.56 -5.80 -1.33
N ARG A 60 -8.88 -6.94 -1.07
CA ARG A 60 -9.44 -8.28 -1.26
C ARG A 60 -10.62 -8.55 -0.33
N ALA A 61 -10.55 -8.10 0.93
CA ALA A 61 -11.65 -8.24 1.87
C ALA A 61 -12.89 -7.44 1.44
N ARG A 62 -12.68 -6.26 0.85
CA ARG A 62 -13.74 -5.38 0.35
C ARG A 62 -14.29 -5.81 -1.01
N TYR A 63 -13.44 -6.37 -1.86
CA TYR A 63 -13.73 -6.78 -3.23
C TYR A 63 -13.22 -8.20 -3.47
N PRO A 64 -13.88 -9.23 -2.91
CA PRO A 64 -13.43 -10.61 -3.02
C PRO A 64 -13.43 -11.13 -4.47
N ASN A 65 -14.28 -10.56 -5.32
CA ASN A 65 -14.41 -10.91 -6.74
C ASN A 65 -13.63 -9.97 -7.67
N GLY A 66 -12.71 -9.17 -7.12
CA GLY A 66 -11.95 -8.17 -7.87
C GLY A 66 -12.56 -6.77 -7.80
N VAL A 67 -11.70 -5.77 -8.02
CA VAL A 67 -12.08 -4.35 -7.99
C VAL A 67 -12.80 -4.01 -9.30
N PRO A 68 -13.99 -3.40 -9.27
CA PRO A 68 -14.67 -2.95 -10.49
C PRO A 68 -13.75 -2.02 -11.28
N ALA A 69 -13.60 -2.28 -12.57
CA ALA A 69 -13.03 -1.31 -13.50
C ALA A 69 -14.14 -0.29 -13.79
N ASP A 70 -14.05 0.90 -13.18
CA ASP A 70 -14.79 2.07 -13.65
C ASP A 70 -14.36 2.43 -15.09
#